data_AF-A0A9D9LJT2-F1
#
_entry.id   AF-A0A9D9LJT2-F1
#
_cell.length_a   1.000
_cell.length_b   1.000
_cell.length_c   1.000
_cell.angle_alpha   90.00
_cell.angle_beta   90.00
_cell.angle_gamma   90.00
#
_symmetry.space_group_name_H-M   'P 1'
#
loop_
_entity.id
_entity.type
_entity.pdbx_description
1 polymer ?
#
loop_
_entity_poly.entity_id
_entity_poly.type
_entity_poly.pdbx_seq_one_letter_code
_entity_poly.pdbx_strand_id
1 'polypeptide(L)'
;MIYSAAERLVDYGLKHGLITPLDVYVVRNRIMDTLRLDSWEPTEASSDGYTADEVLEPLLKYAVEEGLIPDTQNSRDLFDTRLMGLLMPMPREVSAEFSRLYAISPSDATDWYYRFSGDTNYVRRERMKRDLRWTHETEYGTLDVTVNLSKPEKDPRDIAAAKTAKATSYPKCMLCAENAGFAGNAQRPARQNLSPVPITVGGKRWGLQYSPYGYYNEHCIAFNYEHTPMRIDREVFSKLLDIVEYLPHYFVGSNADLPIVGGSILSHEHFQGGRYTFAMERAKLEWEFSVPEYPKVKAGVVAWPMSVIRLESECREQLIDLSDRILTEWRKYTDESAYVFAETDGTPHNTVTPIARKSGEKYTLDLVLRNNITT
;
A
#
# COMPACT_ATOMS: atom_id res chain seq x y z
N MET A 1 -19.20 28.94 15.34
CA MET A 1 -19.32 27.79 14.39
C MET A 1 -17.95 27.18 14.09
N ILE A 2 -16.91 27.96 13.74
CA ILE A 2 -15.56 27.42 13.50
C ILE A 2 -14.87 26.88 14.76
N TYR A 3 -14.97 27.56 15.92
CA TYR A 3 -14.36 27.08 17.17
C TYR A 3 -14.90 25.70 17.61
N SER A 4 -16.21 25.46 17.44
CA SER A 4 -16.79 24.15 17.70
C SER A 4 -16.28 23.07 16.74
N ALA A 5 -16.05 23.40 15.46
CA ALA A 5 -15.47 22.47 14.51
C ALA A 5 -13.98 22.18 14.82
N ALA A 6 -13.23 23.20 15.20
CA ALA A 6 -11.83 23.07 15.59
C ALA A 6 -11.68 22.27 16.88
N GLU A 7 -12.54 22.51 17.88
CA GLU A 7 -12.59 21.72 19.12
C GLU A 7 -13.00 20.27 18.83
N ARG A 8 -13.93 20.03 17.90
CA ARG A 8 -14.28 18.67 17.47
C ARG A 8 -13.08 17.91 16.89
N LEU A 9 -12.18 18.58 16.15
CA LEU A 9 -10.94 17.94 15.66
C LEU A 9 -9.98 17.58 16.80
N VAL A 10 -9.91 18.40 17.85
CA VAL A 10 -9.12 18.11 19.06
C VAL A 10 -9.72 16.91 19.80
N ASP A 11 -11.04 16.90 20.03
CA ASP A 11 -11.76 15.79 20.67
C ASP A 11 -11.60 14.48 19.88
N TYR A 12 -11.68 14.56 18.54
CA TYR A 12 -11.40 13.43 17.65
C TYR A 12 -10.01 12.85 17.89
N GLY A 13 -8.98 13.71 17.93
CA GLY A 13 -7.61 13.28 18.21
C GLY A 13 -7.45 12.59 19.56
N LEU A 14 -8.14 13.07 20.60
CA LEU A 14 -8.12 12.45 21.94
C LEU A 14 -8.81 11.08 21.94
N LYS A 15 -10.01 10.99 21.37
CA LYS A 15 -10.82 9.76 21.37
C LYS A 15 -10.17 8.62 20.59
N HIS A 16 -9.48 8.95 19.50
CA HIS A 16 -8.75 7.97 18.70
C HIS A 16 -7.33 7.72 19.22
N GLY A 17 -6.91 8.36 20.31
CA GLY A 17 -5.58 8.21 20.89
C GLY A 17 -4.45 8.69 19.97
N LEU A 18 -4.76 9.60 19.04
CA LEU A 18 -3.77 10.24 18.17
C LEU A 18 -2.97 11.31 18.94
N ILE A 19 -3.62 11.93 19.93
CA ILE A 19 -3.02 12.89 20.85
C ILE A 19 -3.43 12.58 22.29
N THR A 20 -2.71 13.12 23.26
CA THR A 20 -2.99 13.00 24.69
C THR A 20 -3.52 14.31 25.27
N PRO A 21 -4.08 14.32 26.48
CA PRO A 21 -4.50 15.56 27.15
C PRO A 21 -3.38 16.62 27.28
N LEU A 22 -2.11 16.19 27.32
CA LEU A 22 -0.95 17.10 27.38
C LEU A 22 -0.72 17.85 26.06
N ASP A 23 -1.15 17.29 24.93
CA ASP A 23 -0.94 17.85 23.60
C ASP A 23 -2.01 18.89 23.23
N VAL A 24 -3.13 18.91 23.95
CA VAL A 24 -4.35 19.68 23.61
C VAL A 24 -4.04 21.15 23.32
N TYR A 25 -3.28 21.84 24.17
CA TYR A 25 -2.96 23.25 23.95
C TYR A 25 -2.06 23.46 22.73
N VAL A 26 -1.10 22.56 22.49
CA VAL A 26 -0.20 22.63 21.34
C VAL A 26 -0.98 22.39 20.04
N VAL A 27 -1.86 21.39 20.03
CA VAL A 27 -2.72 21.06 18.89
C VAL A 27 -3.69 22.20 18.60
N ARG A 28 -4.38 22.74 19.62
CA ARG A 28 -5.25 23.91 19.47
C ARG A 28 -4.52 25.09 18.82
N ASN A 29 -3.33 25.44 19.34
CA ASN A 29 -2.54 26.55 18.79
C ASN A 29 -2.12 26.29 17.33
N ARG A 30 -1.80 25.05 16.96
CA ARG A 30 -1.47 24.67 15.57
C ARG A 30 -2.68 24.73 14.64
N ILE A 31 -3.86 24.34 15.13
CA ILE A 31 -5.12 24.44 14.40
C ILE A 31 -5.44 25.92 14.16
N MET A 32 -5.32 26.77 15.19
CA MET A 32 -5.50 28.22 15.07
C MET A 32 -4.57 28.83 14.03
N ASP A 33 -3.26 28.53 14.10
CA ASP A 33 -2.28 29.01 13.11
C ASP A 33 -2.63 28.55 11.68
N THR A 34 -3.01 27.27 11.53
CA THR A 34 -3.38 26.70 10.23
C THR A 34 -4.65 27.32 9.64
N LEU A 35 -5.62 27.66 10.48
CA LEU A 35 -6.88 28.30 10.10
C LEU A 35 -6.84 29.84 10.16
N ARG A 36 -5.70 30.44 10.54
CA ARG A 36 -5.54 31.89 10.77
C ARG A 36 -6.56 32.48 11.74
N LEU A 37 -6.78 31.80 12.86
CA LEU A 37 -7.66 32.28 13.94
C LEU A 37 -6.86 33.08 14.98
N ASP A 38 -7.36 34.26 15.32
CA ASP A 38 -6.73 35.14 16.33
C ASP A 38 -7.23 34.90 17.76
N SER A 39 -8.27 34.07 17.93
CA SER A 39 -8.85 33.75 19.25
C SER A 39 -9.43 32.33 19.30
N TRP A 40 -9.76 31.86 20.50
CA TRP A 40 -10.39 30.57 20.74
C TRP A 40 -11.52 30.72 21.76
N GLU A 41 -12.74 30.34 21.37
CA GLU A 41 -13.87 30.25 22.30
C GLU A 41 -13.99 28.81 22.80
N PRO A 42 -13.93 28.56 24.12
CA PRO A 42 -14.17 27.23 24.67
C PRO A 42 -15.55 26.70 24.27
N THR A 43 -15.61 25.47 23.78
CA THR A 43 -16.87 24.79 23.45
C THR A 43 -16.84 23.36 23.96
N GLU A 44 -18.00 22.75 24.21
CA GLU A 44 -18.12 21.32 24.56
C GLU A 44 -18.40 20.46 23.31
N ALA A 45 -17.83 20.84 22.17
CA ALA A 45 -18.08 20.14 20.92
C ALA A 45 -17.45 18.72 20.95
N SER A 46 -18.31 17.72 20.78
CA SER A 46 -17.91 16.31 20.70
C SER A 46 -17.80 15.83 19.24
N SER A 47 -16.88 14.90 18.99
CA SER A 47 -16.74 14.13 17.76
C SER A 47 -17.52 12.80 17.78
N ASP A 48 -18.37 12.55 18.78
CA ASP A 48 -19.16 11.32 18.87
C ASP A 48 -20.09 11.17 17.67
N GLY A 49 -20.03 10.00 17.04
CA GLY A 49 -20.83 9.68 15.86
C GLY A 49 -20.35 10.34 14.57
N TYR A 50 -19.26 11.11 14.59
CA TYR A 50 -18.67 11.70 13.40
C TYR A 50 -17.48 10.87 12.89
N THR A 51 -17.43 10.70 11.58
CA THR A 51 -16.26 10.19 10.86
C THR A 51 -15.19 11.29 10.71
N ALA A 52 -13.95 10.92 10.39
CA ALA A 52 -12.88 11.89 10.14
C ALA A 52 -13.26 12.91 9.06
N ASP A 53 -13.88 12.46 7.95
CA ASP A 53 -14.32 13.34 6.86
C ASP A 53 -15.40 14.33 7.34
N GLU A 54 -16.35 13.91 8.18
CA GLU A 54 -17.40 14.80 8.72
C GLU A 54 -16.85 15.79 9.77
N VAL A 55 -15.81 15.41 10.52
CA VAL A 55 -15.09 16.34 11.42
C VAL A 55 -14.36 17.41 10.61
N LEU A 56 -13.75 17.02 9.47
CA LEU A 56 -12.95 17.91 8.63
C LEU A 56 -13.80 18.83 7.76
N GLU A 57 -14.95 18.39 7.26
CA GLU A 57 -15.76 19.13 6.26
C GLU A 57 -16.07 20.59 6.66
N PRO A 58 -16.51 20.91 7.90
CA PRO A 58 -16.74 22.30 8.29
C PRO A 58 -15.46 23.16 8.29
N LEU A 59 -14.30 22.56 8.58
CA LEU A 59 -12.99 23.23 8.54
C LEU A 59 -12.55 23.49 7.11
N LEU A 60 -12.80 22.54 6.19
CA LEU A 60 -12.52 22.72 4.76
C LEU A 60 -13.40 23.81 4.17
N LYS A 61 -14.69 23.82 4.51
CA LYS A 61 -15.62 24.86 4.08
C LYS A 61 -15.16 26.24 4.54
N TYR A 62 -14.80 26.38 5.82
CA TYR A 62 -14.26 27.64 6.35
C TYR A 62 -12.98 28.07 5.61
N ALA A 63 -12.05 27.14 5.36
CA ALA A 63 -10.82 27.44 4.64
C ALA A 63 -11.05 27.95 3.20
N VAL A 64 -12.11 27.48 2.54
CA VAL A 64 -12.53 28.00 1.22
C VAL A 64 -13.17 29.38 1.37
N GLU A 65 -14.12 29.55 2.30
CA GLU A 65 -14.86 30.79 2.52
C GLU A 65 -13.94 31.97 2.90
N GLU A 66 -12.91 31.72 3.70
CA GLU A 66 -11.90 32.72 4.09
C GLU A 66 -10.73 32.85 3.09
N GLY A 67 -10.79 32.13 1.96
CA GLY A 67 -9.77 32.20 0.91
C GLY A 67 -8.39 31.66 1.33
N LEU A 68 -8.32 30.78 2.33
CA LEU A 68 -7.10 30.08 2.72
C LEU A 68 -6.66 29.08 1.65
N ILE A 69 -7.63 28.46 0.97
CA ILE A 69 -7.42 27.52 -0.13
C ILE A 69 -8.39 27.79 -1.29
N PRO A 70 -8.03 27.42 -2.53
CA PRO A 70 -8.98 27.38 -3.64
C PRO A 70 -10.08 26.35 -3.41
N ASP A 71 -11.27 26.61 -3.96
CA ASP A 71 -12.36 25.62 -3.99
C ASP A 71 -12.14 24.59 -5.12
N THR A 72 -11.11 23.75 -4.97
CA THR A 72 -10.84 22.59 -5.83
C THR A 72 -10.71 21.34 -4.98
N GLN A 73 -11.03 20.17 -5.56
CA GLN A 73 -10.92 18.90 -4.85
C GLN A 73 -9.48 18.64 -4.39
N ASN A 74 -8.47 18.91 -5.22
CA ASN A 74 -7.08 18.73 -4.83
C ASN A 74 -6.68 19.65 -3.67
N SER A 75 -7.12 20.92 -3.68
CA SER A 75 -6.80 21.86 -2.59
C SER A 75 -7.43 21.45 -1.26
N ARG A 76 -8.68 20.97 -1.31
CA ARG A 76 -9.38 20.39 -0.16
C ARG A 76 -8.66 19.14 0.36
N ASP A 77 -8.25 18.23 -0.52
CA ASP A 77 -7.48 17.03 -0.16
C ASP A 77 -6.08 17.34 0.42
N LEU A 78 -5.41 18.41 -0.04
CA LEU A 78 -4.15 18.85 0.56
C LEU A 78 -4.38 19.41 1.97
N PHE A 79 -5.43 20.21 2.14
CA PHE A 79 -5.72 20.87 3.41
C PHE A 79 -6.28 19.90 4.47
N ASP A 80 -7.12 18.94 4.07
CA ASP A 80 -7.62 17.89 4.97
C ASP A 80 -6.46 17.07 5.58
N THR A 81 -5.45 16.79 4.75
CA THR A 81 -4.30 15.98 5.13
C THR A 81 -3.37 16.79 6.01
N ARG A 82 -3.27 18.11 5.76
CA ARG A 82 -2.58 19.04 6.65
C ARG A 82 -3.22 19.09 8.03
N LEU A 83 -4.55 19.18 8.12
CA LEU A 83 -5.28 19.20 9.39
C LEU A 83 -5.08 17.89 10.17
N MET A 84 -5.20 16.74 9.51
CA MET A 84 -4.91 15.44 10.14
C MET A 84 -3.44 15.31 10.56
N GLY A 85 -2.52 15.89 9.78
CA GLY A 85 -1.11 15.96 10.12
C GLY A 85 -0.81 16.67 11.45
N LEU A 86 -1.70 17.56 11.91
CA LEU A 86 -1.54 18.24 13.20
C LEU A 86 -1.75 17.30 14.39
N LEU A 87 -2.49 16.20 14.17
CA LEU A 87 -2.81 15.17 15.18
C LEU A 87 -1.83 14.00 15.15
N MET A 88 -0.87 13.98 14.23
CA MET A 88 0.02 12.84 14.08
C MET A 88 1.06 12.76 15.21
N PRO A 89 1.21 11.59 15.87
CA PRO A 89 2.39 11.30 16.67
C PRO A 89 3.66 11.33 15.82
N MET A 90 4.82 11.51 16.47
CA MET A 90 6.09 11.41 15.76
C MET A 90 6.32 9.97 15.28
N PRO A 91 7.03 9.74 14.14
CA PRO A 91 7.25 8.39 13.61
C PRO A 91 7.89 7.41 14.60
N ARG A 92 8.71 7.90 15.54
CA ARG A 92 9.31 7.10 16.62
C ARG A 92 8.26 6.50 17.57
N GLU A 93 7.16 7.22 17.83
CA GLU A 93 6.09 6.80 18.73
C GLU A 93 5.23 5.75 18.04
N VAL A 94 4.87 5.98 16.77
CA VAL A 94 4.16 5.00 15.93
C VAL A 94 4.97 3.70 15.82
N SER A 95 6.28 3.80 15.58
CA SER A 95 7.16 2.63 15.46
C SER A 95 7.32 1.89 16.79
N ALA A 96 7.41 2.62 17.92
CA ALA A 96 7.51 2.01 19.24
C ALA A 96 6.23 1.25 19.61
N GLU A 97 5.06 1.82 19.34
CA GLU A 97 3.78 1.16 19.61
C GLU A 97 3.58 -0.07 18.72
N PHE A 98 3.90 0.04 17.42
CA PHE A 98 3.89 -1.12 16.52
C PHE A 98 4.78 -2.24 17.05
N SER A 99 6.02 -1.92 17.45
CA SER A 99 6.97 -2.90 17.98
C SER A 99 6.49 -3.53 19.29
N ARG A 100 5.88 -2.74 20.17
CA ARG A 100 5.31 -3.21 21.44
C ARG A 100 4.18 -4.21 21.21
N LEU A 101 3.29 -3.94 20.26
CA LEU A 101 2.20 -4.84 19.90
C LEU A 101 2.70 -6.07 19.13
N TYR A 102 3.71 -5.89 18.28
CA TYR A 102 4.32 -6.98 17.52
C TYR A 102 4.95 -8.03 18.44
N ALA A 103 5.51 -7.61 19.58
CA ALA A 103 6.03 -8.50 20.61
C ALA A 103 4.95 -9.36 21.29
N ILE A 104 3.66 -8.98 21.20
CA ILE A 104 2.53 -9.81 21.62
C ILE A 104 2.16 -10.75 20.47
N SER A 105 1.83 -10.18 19.31
CA SER A 105 1.67 -10.93 18.06
C SER A 105 1.79 -10.02 16.83
N PRO A 106 2.23 -10.55 15.67
CA PRO A 106 2.20 -9.80 14.41
C PRO A 106 0.81 -9.25 14.06
N SER A 107 -0.26 -10.00 14.39
CA SER A 107 -1.65 -9.59 14.15
C SER A 107 -2.07 -8.39 14.98
N ASP A 108 -1.71 -8.33 16.27
CA ASP A 108 -2.05 -7.20 17.15
C ASP A 108 -1.43 -5.89 16.62
N ALA A 109 -0.19 -5.97 16.12
CA ALA A 109 0.50 -4.84 15.53
C ALA A 109 -0.21 -4.34 14.25
N THR A 110 -0.55 -5.25 13.34
CA THR A 110 -1.23 -4.88 12.09
C THR A 110 -2.67 -4.42 12.31
N ASP A 111 -3.41 -5.02 13.24
CA ASP A 111 -4.78 -4.60 13.56
C ASP A 111 -4.80 -3.18 14.12
N TRP A 112 -3.87 -2.87 15.05
CA TRP A 112 -3.68 -1.51 15.54
C TRP A 112 -3.25 -0.56 14.43
N TYR A 113 -2.27 -0.94 13.60
CA TYR A 113 -1.72 -0.06 12.58
C TYR A 113 -2.73 0.25 11.47
N TYR A 114 -3.56 -0.72 11.10
CA TYR A 114 -4.65 -0.52 10.15
C TYR A 114 -5.75 0.35 10.74
N ARG A 115 -6.05 0.18 12.04
CA ARG A 115 -6.95 1.09 12.77
C ARG A 115 -6.41 2.51 12.72
N PHE A 116 -5.18 2.70 13.19
CA PHE A 116 -4.45 3.98 13.20
C PHE A 116 -4.44 4.64 11.83
N SER A 117 -4.12 3.90 10.76
CA SER A 117 -4.07 4.46 9.41
C SER A 117 -5.43 4.95 8.89
N GLY A 118 -6.55 4.40 9.37
CA GLY A 118 -7.87 4.93 9.07
C GLY A 118 -8.25 6.11 9.97
N ASP A 119 -7.85 6.08 11.24
CA ASP A 119 -8.11 7.15 12.19
C ASP A 119 -7.32 8.43 11.85
N THR A 120 -6.14 8.30 11.22
CA THR A 120 -5.39 9.44 10.65
C THR A 120 -5.95 9.91 9.31
N ASN A 121 -7.04 9.29 8.83
CA ASN A 121 -7.63 9.48 7.51
C ASN A 121 -6.63 9.29 6.35
N TYR A 122 -5.58 8.49 6.56
CA TYR A 122 -4.65 8.12 5.49
C TYR A 122 -5.26 7.04 4.60
N VAL A 123 -5.79 5.98 5.22
CA VAL A 123 -6.69 5.01 4.58
C VAL A 123 -8.09 5.62 4.57
N ARG A 124 -8.56 6.01 3.39
CA ARG A 124 -9.80 6.79 3.21
C ARG A 124 -11.04 5.91 3.29
N ARG A 125 -11.36 5.39 4.48
CA ARG A 125 -12.45 4.42 4.70
C ARG A 125 -13.79 4.89 4.15
N GLU A 126 -14.17 6.15 4.36
CA GLU A 126 -15.44 6.69 3.87
C GLU A 126 -15.51 6.77 2.34
N ARG A 127 -14.38 7.09 1.69
CA ARG A 127 -14.31 7.05 0.22
C ARG A 127 -14.39 5.61 -0.29
N MET A 128 -13.74 4.66 0.39
CA MET A 128 -13.77 3.23 0.04
C MET A 128 -15.17 2.60 0.21
N LYS A 129 -16.03 3.11 1.09
CA LYS A 129 -17.43 2.67 1.20
C LYS A 129 -18.25 2.92 -0.07
N ARG A 130 -17.79 3.83 -0.94
CA ARG A 130 -18.44 4.12 -2.23
C ARG A 130 -18.06 3.12 -3.32
N ASP A 131 -17.01 2.31 -3.10
CA ASP A 131 -16.58 1.33 -4.09
C ASP A 131 -17.65 0.27 -4.30
N LEU A 132 -17.90 -0.11 -5.56
CA LEU A 132 -18.79 -1.22 -5.87
C LEU A 132 -18.00 -2.52 -5.72
N ARG A 133 -18.57 -3.50 -5.02
CA ARG A 133 -17.97 -4.81 -4.79
C ARG A 133 -19.00 -5.90 -4.98
N TRP A 134 -18.68 -6.89 -5.81
CA TRP A 134 -19.50 -8.09 -5.97
C TRP A 134 -18.61 -9.28 -6.30
N THR A 135 -19.16 -10.48 -6.17
CA THR A 135 -18.49 -11.72 -6.56
C THR A 135 -19.09 -12.28 -7.84
N HIS A 136 -18.29 -13.01 -8.60
CA HIS A 136 -18.74 -13.71 -9.80
C HIS A 136 -18.17 -15.13 -9.80
N GLU A 137 -19.04 -16.13 -9.93
CA GLU A 137 -18.64 -17.53 -10.01
C GLU A 137 -18.11 -17.86 -11.41
N THR A 138 -16.97 -18.54 -11.46
CA THR A 138 -16.34 -19.00 -12.70
C THR A 138 -15.88 -20.44 -12.56
N GLU A 139 -15.48 -21.08 -13.66
CA GLU A 139 -14.86 -22.40 -13.63
C GLU A 139 -13.55 -22.46 -12.81
N TYR A 140 -12.90 -21.31 -12.61
CA TYR A 140 -11.68 -21.15 -11.83
C TYR A 140 -11.94 -20.72 -10.37
N GLY A 141 -13.20 -20.68 -9.96
CA GLY A 141 -13.65 -20.26 -8.63
C GLY A 141 -14.25 -18.86 -8.59
N THR A 142 -14.62 -18.41 -7.38
CA THR A 142 -15.23 -17.10 -7.14
C THR A 142 -14.21 -15.98 -7.35
N LEU A 143 -14.47 -15.12 -8.35
CA LEU A 143 -13.73 -13.89 -8.58
C LEU A 143 -14.35 -12.73 -7.81
N ASP A 144 -13.51 -11.90 -7.22
CA ASP A 144 -13.89 -10.64 -6.59
C ASP A 144 -13.77 -9.52 -7.63
N VAL A 145 -14.86 -8.80 -7.86
CA VAL A 145 -14.90 -7.67 -8.80
C VAL A 145 -15.13 -6.38 -8.02
N THR A 146 -14.25 -5.41 -8.23
CA THR A 146 -14.31 -4.11 -7.55
C THR A 146 -14.24 -2.96 -8.56
N VAL A 147 -15.10 -1.96 -8.41
CA VAL A 147 -14.98 -0.67 -9.10
C VAL A 147 -14.60 0.38 -8.06
N ASN A 148 -13.38 0.91 -8.18
CA ASN A 148 -12.88 1.92 -7.26
C ASN A 148 -13.44 3.29 -7.63
N LEU A 149 -14.38 3.79 -6.82
CA LEU A 149 -14.98 5.12 -6.93
C LEU A 149 -14.35 6.11 -5.92
N SER A 150 -13.47 5.62 -5.04
CA SER A 150 -12.78 6.41 -4.02
C SER A 150 -11.72 7.37 -4.56
N LYS A 151 -11.21 7.12 -5.78
CA LYS A 151 -10.22 7.97 -6.45
C LYS A 151 -10.92 9.13 -7.17
N PRO A 152 -10.74 10.39 -6.73
CA PRO A 152 -11.42 11.52 -7.35
C PRO A 152 -10.93 11.76 -8.79
N GLU A 153 -11.86 12.14 -9.68
CA GLU A 153 -11.52 12.72 -10.97
C GLU A 153 -10.79 14.06 -10.75
N LYS A 154 -9.83 14.36 -11.63
CA LYS A 154 -9.03 15.60 -11.51
C LYS A 154 -9.81 16.78 -12.09
N ASP A 155 -9.97 17.84 -11.30
CA ASP A 155 -10.56 19.11 -11.76
C ASP A 155 -9.71 19.69 -12.91
N PRO A 156 -10.32 20.21 -14.00
CA PRO A 156 -9.59 20.86 -15.09
C PRO A 156 -8.62 21.96 -14.62
N ARG A 157 -8.96 22.71 -13.55
CA ARG A 157 -8.10 23.71 -12.92
C ARG A 157 -6.86 23.08 -12.29
N ASP A 158 -7.02 21.94 -11.63
CA ASP A 158 -5.91 21.19 -11.03
C ASP A 158 -5.00 20.60 -12.12
N ILE A 159 -5.58 20.13 -13.24
CA ILE A 159 -4.80 19.65 -14.42
C ILE A 159 -3.98 20.80 -15.01
N ALA A 160 -4.57 21.99 -15.17
CA ALA A 160 -3.86 23.16 -15.68
C ALA A 160 -2.73 23.59 -14.72
N ALA A 161 -3.01 23.66 -13.42
CA ALA A 161 -2.01 23.98 -12.40
C ALA A 161 -0.84 22.99 -12.43
N ALA A 162 -1.11 21.68 -12.49
CA ALA A 162 -0.09 20.64 -12.53
C ALA A 162 0.83 20.74 -13.77
N LYS A 163 0.29 21.14 -14.94
CA LYS A 163 1.09 21.35 -16.16
C LYS A 163 2.04 22.53 -16.05
N THR A 164 1.67 23.57 -15.32
CA THR A 164 2.49 24.78 -15.11
C THR A 164 3.43 24.70 -13.90
N ALA A 165 3.19 23.73 -13.01
CA ALA A 165 3.97 23.56 -11.80
C ALA A 165 5.41 23.17 -12.12
N LYS A 166 6.36 23.80 -11.41
CA LYS A 166 7.78 23.49 -11.53
C LYS A 166 8.00 22.03 -11.13
N ALA A 167 8.77 21.31 -11.94
CA ALA A 167 9.19 19.95 -11.59
C ALA A 167 9.93 19.98 -10.25
N THR A 168 9.53 19.11 -9.33
CA THR A 168 10.15 18.96 -8.01
C THR A 168 10.89 17.63 -7.95
N SER A 169 12.14 17.68 -7.49
CA SER A 169 12.99 16.49 -7.28
C SER A 169 12.75 15.81 -5.92
N TYR A 170 12.00 16.46 -5.01
CA TYR A 170 11.73 15.98 -3.66
C TYR A 170 10.22 15.91 -3.37
N PRO A 171 9.73 14.79 -2.80
CA PRO A 171 10.38 13.47 -2.74
C PRO A 171 10.75 12.94 -4.14
N LYS A 172 11.56 11.90 -4.33
CA LYS A 172 11.88 11.45 -5.70
C LYS A 172 10.68 10.81 -6.40
N CYS A 173 9.98 9.91 -5.72
CA CYS A 173 8.70 9.34 -6.17
C CYS A 173 7.68 9.29 -5.02
N MET A 174 6.55 8.62 -5.25
CA MET A 174 5.42 8.49 -4.33
C MET A 174 5.63 7.49 -3.18
N LEU A 175 6.68 6.65 -3.27
CA LEU A 175 7.00 5.60 -2.30
C LEU A 175 8.23 5.93 -1.45
N CYS A 176 9.02 6.94 -1.85
CA CYS A 176 10.12 7.48 -1.06
C CYS A 176 9.72 7.73 0.40
N ALA A 177 10.56 7.30 1.35
CA ALA A 177 10.33 7.50 2.78
C ALA A 177 10.17 8.99 3.15
N GLU A 178 10.78 9.87 2.35
CA GLU A 178 10.68 11.33 2.41
C GLU A 178 9.25 11.87 2.22
N ASN A 179 8.31 11.04 1.77
CA ASN A 179 6.90 11.41 1.69
C ASN A 179 6.25 11.53 3.07
N ALA A 180 6.72 10.83 4.10
CA ALA A 180 6.14 10.95 5.44
C ALA A 180 6.26 12.41 5.95
N GLY A 181 5.14 13.06 6.21
CA GLY A 181 5.13 14.49 6.59
C GLY A 181 5.07 15.47 5.41
N PHE A 182 5.10 15.02 4.16
CA PHE A 182 5.17 15.90 2.99
C PHE A 182 3.85 16.64 2.75
N ALA A 183 3.89 17.97 2.62
CA ALA A 183 2.69 18.81 2.46
C ALA A 183 1.97 18.65 1.11
N GLY A 184 2.60 17.99 0.14
CA GLY A 184 2.06 17.89 -1.21
C GLY A 184 2.17 19.19 -2.01
N ASN A 185 1.74 19.12 -3.26
CA ASN A 185 1.64 20.22 -4.21
C ASN A 185 0.68 19.82 -5.35
N ALA A 186 0.58 20.64 -6.40
CA ALA A 186 -0.29 20.36 -7.54
C ALA A 186 0.03 19.05 -8.29
N GLN A 187 1.26 18.53 -8.19
CA GLN A 187 1.71 17.31 -8.87
C GLN A 187 1.78 16.09 -7.93
N ARG A 188 1.93 16.31 -6.63
CA ARG A 188 2.19 15.26 -5.63
C ARG A 188 1.21 15.41 -4.45
N PRO A 189 0.52 14.36 -4.03
CA PRO A 189 -0.43 14.45 -2.94
C PRO A 189 0.26 14.70 -1.60
N ALA A 190 -0.49 15.25 -0.65
CA ALA A 190 -0.07 15.39 0.73
C ALA A 190 0.03 14.04 1.43
N ARG A 191 0.92 13.97 2.41
CA ARG A 191 1.32 12.79 3.18
C ARG A 191 1.68 13.18 4.62
N GLN A 192 1.14 14.28 5.10
CA GLN A 192 1.34 14.75 6.49
C GLN A 192 0.73 13.81 7.53
N ASN A 193 -0.26 12.99 7.12
CA ASN A 193 -0.88 11.95 7.93
C ASN A 193 -0.36 10.53 7.66
N LEU A 194 0.76 10.41 6.93
CA LEU A 194 1.43 9.13 6.66
C LEU A 194 2.58 8.90 7.64
N SER A 195 2.59 7.76 8.32
CA SER A 195 3.71 7.28 9.14
C SER A 195 3.99 5.80 8.84
N PRO A 196 4.90 5.49 7.90
CA PRO A 196 5.27 4.11 7.57
C PRO A 196 6.02 3.45 8.73
N VAL A 197 5.71 2.19 9.03
CA VAL A 197 6.43 1.44 10.07
C VAL A 197 7.70 0.80 9.48
N PRO A 198 8.86 0.91 10.15
CA PRO A 198 10.10 0.34 9.65
C PRO A 198 10.10 -1.19 9.81
N ILE A 199 10.48 -1.89 8.75
CA ILE A 199 10.70 -3.35 8.74
C ILE A 199 12.09 -3.65 8.16
N THR A 200 12.58 -4.87 8.35
CA THR A 200 13.87 -5.32 7.77
C THR A 200 13.60 -6.39 6.73
N VAL A 201 14.13 -6.20 5.52
CA VAL A 201 13.97 -7.13 4.39
C VAL A 201 15.31 -7.23 3.67
N GLY A 202 15.84 -8.45 3.49
CA GLY A 202 17.16 -8.68 2.91
C GLY A 202 18.30 -7.99 3.68
N GLY A 203 18.15 -7.83 5.00
CA GLY A 203 19.10 -7.08 5.83
C GLY A 203 19.11 -5.56 5.61
N LYS A 204 18.21 -5.03 4.78
CA LYS A 204 18.07 -3.60 4.50
C LYS A 204 16.84 -3.02 5.20
N ARG A 205 16.83 -1.69 5.34
CA ARG A 205 15.70 -0.96 5.92
C ARG A 205 14.59 -0.76 4.89
N TRP A 206 13.40 -1.18 5.26
CA TRP A 206 12.18 -1.09 4.46
C TRP A 206 11.08 -0.43 5.27
N GLY A 207 10.03 0.02 4.58
CA GLY A 207 8.85 0.63 5.17
C GLY A 207 7.62 -0.17 4.81
N LEU A 208 6.71 -0.32 5.76
CA LEU A 208 5.38 -0.86 5.55
C LEU A 208 4.36 0.28 5.73
N GLN A 209 3.46 0.42 4.76
CA GLN A 209 2.31 1.31 4.84
C GLN A 209 1.09 0.65 4.21
N TYR A 210 -0.11 1.10 4.55
CA TYR A 210 -1.31 0.68 3.83
C TYR A 210 -1.50 1.48 2.54
N SER A 211 -2.23 0.92 1.57
CA SER A 211 -2.71 1.67 0.43
C SER A 211 -3.83 2.61 0.87
N PRO A 212 -3.81 3.91 0.52
CA PRO A 212 -4.89 4.83 0.86
C PRO A 212 -6.22 4.49 0.16
N TYR A 213 -6.16 3.71 -0.92
CA TYR A 213 -7.29 3.28 -1.76
C TYR A 213 -7.25 1.75 -1.95
N GLY A 214 -7.25 1.00 -0.84
CA GLY A 214 -7.05 -0.45 -0.85
C GLY A 214 -8.10 -1.20 -1.67
N TYR A 215 -7.67 -2.21 -2.43
CA TYR A 215 -8.57 -3.07 -3.22
C TYR A 215 -9.19 -4.20 -2.39
N TYR A 216 -8.49 -4.61 -1.34
CA TYR A 216 -8.85 -5.70 -0.44
C TYR A 216 -8.45 -5.34 1.00
N ASN A 217 -8.87 -6.16 1.96
CA ASN A 217 -8.62 -5.91 3.37
C ASN A 217 -7.11 -5.78 3.66
N GLU A 218 -6.73 -4.72 4.38
CA GLU A 218 -5.34 -4.47 4.76
C GLU A 218 -4.34 -4.46 3.59
N HIS A 219 -4.78 -4.03 2.39
CA HIS A 219 -3.88 -3.84 1.25
C HIS A 219 -2.71 -2.94 1.64
N CYS A 220 -1.52 -3.51 1.71
CA CYS A 220 -0.30 -2.88 2.14
C CYS A 220 0.77 -2.84 1.05
N ILE A 221 1.74 -1.97 1.26
CA ILE A 221 2.91 -1.76 0.42
C ILE A 221 4.13 -1.85 1.32
N ALA A 222 5.01 -2.82 1.04
CA ALA A 222 6.35 -2.89 1.61
C ALA A 222 7.32 -2.27 0.59
N PHE A 223 8.03 -1.21 0.95
CA PHE A 223 8.91 -0.48 0.02
C PHE A 223 10.31 -0.31 0.60
N ASN A 224 11.31 -0.34 -0.27
CA ASN A 224 12.69 -0.13 0.11
C ASN A 224 12.89 1.34 0.55
N TYR A 225 13.64 1.63 1.61
CA TYR A 225 13.93 3.04 1.93
C TYR A 225 14.84 3.69 0.88
N GLU A 226 15.72 2.90 0.26
CA GLU A 226 16.54 3.36 -0.85
C GLU A 226 15.70 3.42 -2.12
N HIS A 227 15.81 4.53 -2.85
CA HIS A 227 15.17 4.69 -4.15
C HIS A 227 15.96 3.92 -5.21
N THR A 228 15.75 2.61 -5.27
CA THR A 228 16.36 1.73 -6.27
C THR A 228 15.29 1.13 -7.17
N PRO A 229 15.53 1.00 -8.49
CA PRO A 229 14.57 0.33 -9.38
C PRO A 229 14.27 -1.09 -8.94
N MET A 230 13.03 -1.50 -9.16
CA MET A 230 12.54 -2.84 -8.91
C MET A 230 13.18 -3.85 -9.87
N ARG A 231 13.47 -5.06 -9.40
CA ARG A 231 14.03 -6.16 -10.20
C ARG A 231 13.44 -7.50 -9.77
N ILE A 232 13.24 -8.40 -10.73
CA ILE A 232 12.90 -9.80 -10.48
C ILE A 232 14.17 -10.63 -10.67
N ASP A 233 14.82 -10.99 -9.58
CA ASP A 233 16.02 -11.82 -9.52
C ASP A 233 15.94 -12.78 -8.33
N ARG A 234 16.97 -13.61 -8.11
CA ARG A 234 17.00 -14.53 -6.96
C ARG A 234 16.69 -13.84 -5.62
N GLU A 235 17.12 -12.59 -5.43
CA GLU A 235 16.91 -11.88 -4.18
C GLU A 235 15.43 -11.56 -3.95
N VAL A 236 14.62 -11.37 -5.00
CA VAL A 236 13.20 -11.06 -4.84
C VAL A 236 12.47 -12.15 -4.06
N PHE A 237 12.78 -13.43 -4.32
CA PHE A 237 12.17 -14.54 -3.59
C PHE A 237 12.54 -14.49 -2.11
N SER A 238 13.81 -14.25 -1.79
CA SER A 238 14.25 -14.07 -0.40
C SER A 238 13.54 -12.89 0.27
N LYS A 239 13.46 -11.73 -0.40
CA LYS A 239 12.79 -10.54 0.15
C LYS A 239 11.31 -10.77 0.42
N LEU A 240 10.59 -11.45 -0.48
CA LEU A 240 9.19 -11.81 -0.26
C LEU A 240 9.03 -12.77 0.92
N LEU A 241 9.92 -13.76 1.05
CA LEU A 241 9.91 -14.70 2.16
C LEU A 241 10.23 -14.03 3.51
N ASP A 242 11.11 -13.01 3.55
CA ASP A 242 11.35 -12.20 4.77
C ASP A 242 10.07 -11.49 5.23
N ILE A 243 9.29 -10.96 4.29
CA ILE A 243 8.07 -10.21 4.62
C ILE A 243 6.99 -11.14 5.15
N VAL A 244 6.77 -12.31 4.54
CA VAL A 244 5.77 -13.28 5.06
C VAL A 244 6.26 -14.02 6.29
N GLU A 245 7.56 -14.06 6.56
CA GLU A 245 8.06 -14.47 7.87
C GLU A 245 7.73 -13.42 8.94
N TYR A 246 7.93 -12.15 8.61
CA TYR A 246 7.60 -11.05 9.50
C TYR A 246 6.09 -10.90 9.73
N LEU A 247 5.26 -11.12 8.71
CA LEU A 247 3.79 -11.06 8.74
C LEU A 247 3.19 -12.35 8.17
N PRO A 248 3.13 -13.44 8.95
CA PRO A 248 2.71 -14.77 8.46
C PRO A 248 1.24 -14.86 8.06
N HIS A 249 0.40 -13.95 8.56
CA HIS A 249 -1.02 -13.85 8.22
C HIS A 249 -1.28 -13.03 6.94
N TYR A 250 -0.23 -12.53 6.29
CA TYR A 250 -0.31 -11.77 5.04
C TYR A 250 0.27 -12.59 3.88
N PHE A 251 -0.26 -12.34 2.68
CA PHE A 251 0.47 -12.62 1.45
C PHE A 251 1.26 -11.36 1.04
N VAL A 252 2.29 -11.53 0.21
CA VAL A 252 3.01 -10.43 -0.43
C VAL A 252 3.45 -10.86 -1.82
N GLY A 253 3.30 -9.97 -2.79
CA GLY A 253 3.66 -10.22 -4.18
C GLY A 253 4.42 -9.06 -4.80
N SER A 254 5.18 -9.40 -5.83
CA SER A 254 5.94 -8.47 -6.63
C SER A 254 5.28 -8.32 -7.99
N ASN A 255 5.12 -7.08 -8.46
CA ASN A 255 4.83 -6.85 -9.87
C ASN A 255 6.01 -7.28 -10.74
N ALA A 256 5.75 -7.57 -12.02
CA ALA A 256 6.79 -7.89 -13.00
C ALA A 256 7.66 -6.66 -13.33
N ASP A 257 8.94 -6.89 -13.63
CA ASP A 257 9.98 -5.87 -13.85
C ASP A 257 10.15 -5.40 -15.30
N LEU A 258 9.41 -5.99 -16.23
CA LEU A 258 9.45 -5.61 -17.64
C LEU A 258 8.51 -4.42 -17.95
N PRO A 259 8.73 -3.67 -19.04
CA PRO A 259 7.77 -2.66 -19.51
C PRO A 259 6.42 -3.30 -19.88
N ILE A 260 5.36 -2.48 -19.96
CA ILE A 260 4.01 -2.85 -20.43
C ILE A 260 3.19 -3.74 -19.45
N VAL A 261 3.77 -4.16 -18.31
CA VAL A 261 3.04 -4.88 -17.25
C VAL A 261 2.57 -3.98 -16.10
N GLY A 262 1.26 -3.70 -16.10
CA GLY A 262 0.56 -3.10 -14.96
C GLY A 262 0.95 -1.64 -14.67
N GLY A 263 0.15 -0.96 -13.84
CA GLY A 263 0.35 0.44 -13.46
C GLY A 263 1.47 0.66 -12.41
N SER A 264 2.52 -0.15 -12.43
CA SER A 264 3.52 -0.23 -11.36
C SER A 264 4.53 0.91 -11.42
N ILE A 265 4.96 1.40 -10.25
CA ILE A 265 6.10 2.33 -10.13
C ILE A 265 7.39 1.49 -10.16
N LEU A 266 7.89 1.17 -11.36
CA LEU A 266 9.09 0.34 -11.51
C LEU A 266 10.39 1.05 -11.06
N SER A 267 10.34 2.37 -10.91
CA SER A 267 11.49 3.19 -10.48
C SER A 267 11.86 3.03 -9.01
N HIS A 268 10.99 2.41 -8.19
CA HIS A 268 11.24 2.19 -6.78
C HIS A 268 10.76 0.79 -6.38
N GLU A 269 11.70 -0.04 -5.91
CA GLU A 269 11.45 -1.38 -5.41
C GLU A 269 10.41 -1.40 -4.28
N HIS A 270 9.31 -2.10 -4.53
CA HIS A 270 8.23 -2.31 -3.58
C HIS A 270 7.47 -3.59 -3.88
N PHE A 271 6.78 -4.11 -2.86
CA PHE A 271 5.91 -5.25 -2.94
C PHE A 271 4.53 -4.90 -2.39
N GLN A 272 3.50 -5.58 -2.89
CA GLN A 272 2.12 -5.37 -2.48
C GLN A 272 1.61 -6.61 -1.77
N GLY A 273 0.90 -6.43 -0.67
CA GLY A 273 0.41 -7.54 0.14
C GLY A 273 -0.81 -7.16 0.94
N GLY A 274 -1.21 -8.02 1.87
CA GLY A 274 -2.26 -7.73 2.83
C GLY A 274 -2.87 -8.98 3.46
N ARG A 275 -3.84 -8.79 4.35
CA ARG A 275 -4.61 -9.86 4.97
C ARG A 275 -5.82 -10.21 4.12
N TYR A 276 -5.59 -10.98 3.06
CA TYR A 276 -6.63 -11.41 2.14
C TYR A 276 -6.27 -12.71 1.43
N THR A 277 -7.26 -13.55 1.15
CA THR A 277 -7.07 -14.80 0.41
C THR A 277 -7.65 -14.64 -0.99
N PHE A 278 -6.81 -14.69 -2.02
CA PHE A 278 -7.26 -14.59 -3.40
C PHE A 278 -7.82 -15.91 -3.94
N ALA A 279 -8.63 -15.82 -5.01
CA ALA A 279 -9.13 -16.98 -5.73
C ALA A 279 -8.02 -17.93 -6.21
N MET A 280 -6.91 -17.38 -6.71
CA MET A 280 -5.73 -18.16 -7.12
C MET A 280 -5.09 -18.94 -5.96
N GLU A 281 -5.11 -18.38 -4.74
CA GLU A 281 -4.61 -19.08 -3.56
C GLU A 281 -5.51 -20.29 -3.23
N ARG A 282 -6.84 -20.14 -3.37
CA ARG A 282 -7.82 -21.23 -3.17
C ARG A 282 -7.76 -22.31 -4.26
N ALA A 283 -7.27 -21.96 -5.45
CA ALA A 283 -7.24 -22.87 -6.58
C ALA A 283 -6.36 -24.11 -6.28
N LYS A 284 -6.85 -25.27 -6.72
CA LYS A 284 -6.17 -26.55 -6.57
C LYS A 284 -5.01 -26.66 -7.55
N LEU A 285 -4.13 -27.63 -7.31
CA LEU A 285 -3.17 -28.05 -8.33
C LEU A 285 -3.92 -28.87 -9.39
N GLU A 286 -3.71 -28.54 -10.65
CA GLU A 286 -4.18 -29.32 -11.80
C GLU A 286 -3.35 -30.60 -11.93
N TRP A 287 -2.03 -30.47 -11.80
CA TRP A 287 -1.10 -31.59 -11.72
C TRP A 287 0.14 -31.23 -10.90
N GLU A 288 0.73 -32.24 -10.28
CA GLU A 288 1.92 -32.12 -9.44
C GLU A 288 3.15 -32.69 -10.17
N PHE A 289 4.32 -32.15 -9.87
CA PHE A 289 5.59 -32.65 -10.36
C PHE A 289 6.69 -32.53 -9.31
N SER A 290 7.76 -33.29 -9.49
CA SER A 290 8.92 -33.28 -8.61
C SER A 290 10.16 -32.87 -9.38
N VAL A 291 11.04 -32.11 -8.73
CA VAL A 291 12.35 -31.73 -9.28
C VAL A 291 13.41 -32.43 -8.42
N PRO A 292 14.07 -33.49 -8.91
CA PRO A 292 14.91 -34.36 -8.08
C PRO A 292 16.02 -33.64 -7.29
N GLU A 293 16.57 -32.55 -7.82
CA GLU A 293 17.59 -31.75 -7.14
C GLU A 293 17.05 -30.93 -5.95
N TYR A 294 15.73 -30.75 -5.86
CA TYR A 294 15.03 -30.02 -4.81
C TYR A 294 13.98 -30.89 -4.10
N PRO A 295 14.38 -32.00 -3.45
CA PRO A 295 13.46 -33.00 -2.91
C PRO A 295 12.58 -32.50 -1.77
N LYS A 296 12.89 -31.33 -1.18
CA LYS A 296 12.09 -30.73 -0.11
C LYS A 296 10.99 -29.79 -0.63
N VAL A 297 10.95 -29.52 -1.94
CA VAL A 297 9.97 -28.61 -2.55
C VAL A 297 8.89 -29.41 -3.24
N LYS A 298 7.64 -29.23 -2.80
CA LYS A 298 6.47 -29.69 -3.54
C LYS A 298 6.18 -28.69 -4.65
N ALA A 299 5.99 -29.17 -5.88
CA ALA A 299 5.70 -28.32 -7.03
C ALA A 299 4.45 -28.81 -7.79
N GLY A 300 3.73 -27.88 -8.39
CA GLY A 300 2.60 -28.21 -9.26
C GLY A 300 2.11 -27.00 -10.05
N VAL A 301 1.30 -27.27 -11.08
CA VAL A 301 0.61 -26.24 -11.85
C VAL A 301 -0.75 -25.99 -11.22
N VAL A 302 -1.10 -24.73 -11.01
CA VAL A 302 -2.39 -24.33 -10.41
C VAL A 302 -3.47 -24.36 -11.49
N ALA A 303 -4.64 -24.92 -11.17
CA ALA A 303 -5.84 -24.85 -12.02
C ALA A 303 -6.39 -23.42 -12.05
N TRP A 304 -5.75 -22.55 -12.84
CA TRP A 304 -5.98 -21.11 -12.91
C TRP A 304 -5.85 -20.62 -14.36
N PRO A 305 -6.54 -19.55 -14.80
CA PRO A 305 -6.49 -19.09 -16.20
C PRO A 305 -5.11 -18.67 -16.69
N MET A 306 -4.23 -18.28 -15.77
CA MET A 306 -2.83 -17.98 -16.07
C MET A 306 -1.97 -19.19 -15.74
N SER A 307 -0.87 -19.38 -16.47
CA SER A 307 0.13 -20.40 -16.14
C SER A 307 0.84 -20.04 -14.82
N VAL A 308 0.53 -20.78 -13.76
CA VAL A 308 1.11 -20.56 -12.42
C VAL A 308 1.77 -21.84 -11.92
N ILE A 309 3.05 -21.73 -11.56
CA ILE A 309 3.76 -22.80 -10.85
C ILE A 309 3.72 -22.48 -9.36
N ARG A 310 3.09 -23.35 -8.57
CA ARG A 310 3.07 -23.27 -7.11
C ARG A 310 4.17 -24.13 -6.54
N LEU A 311 5.00 -23.53 -5.70
CA LEU A 311 6.07 -24.19 -4.96
C LEU A 311 5.80 -24.08 -3.46
N GLU A 312 5.96 -25.18 -2.73
CA GLU A 312 5.75 -25.21 -1.28
C GLU A 312 6.88 -25.95 -0.57
N SER A 313 7.41 -25.38 0.51
CA SER A 313 8.52 -25.98 1.26
C SER A 313 8.67 -25.34 2.64
N GLU A 314 9.14 -26.11 3.62
CA GLU A 314 9.69 -25.59 4.89
C GLU A 314 11.18 -25.22 4.72
N CYS A 315 11.84 -25.74 3.68
CA CYS A 315 13.22 -25.42 3.35
C CYS A 315 13.30 -24.19 2.45
N ARG A 316 13.50 -23.04 3.07
CA ARG A 316 13.62 -21.73 2.43
C ARG A 316 14.64 -21.69 1.29
N GLU A 317 15.86 -22.18 1.50
CA GLU A 317 16.91 -22.12 0.47
C GLU A 317 16.54 -22.91 -0.79
N GLN A 318 16.07 -24.16 -0.66
CA GLN A 318 15.64 -24.94 -1.83
C GLN A 318 14.44 -24.30 -2.55
N LEU A 319 13.54 -23.66 -1.81
CA LEU A 319 12.42 -22.94 -2.41
C LEU A 319 12.89 -21.74 -3.24
N ILE A 320 13.85 -20.95 -2.72
CA ILE A 320 14.46 -19.83 -3.43
C ILE A 320 15.24 -20.31 -4.67
N ASP A 321 16.07 -21.34 -4.52
CA ASP A 321 16.91 -21.85 -5.61
C ASP A 321 16.08 -22.45 -6.74
N LEU A 322 15.03 -23.21 -6.43
CA LEU A 322 14.11 -23.71 -7.46
C LEU A 322 13.33 -22.56 -8.13
N SER A 323 12.91 -21.54 -7.39
CA SER A 323 12.22 -20.38 -7.97
C SER A 323 13.13 -19.62 -8.95
N ASP A 324 14.40 -19.44 -8.60
CA ASP A 324 15.40 -18.80 -9.45
C ASP A 324 15.75 -19.63 -10.68
N ARG A 325 15.85 -20.96 -10.54
CA ARG A 325 15.99 -21.88 -11.67
C ARG A 325 14.81 -21.74 -12.64
N ILE A 326 13.58 -21.75 -12.14
CA ILE A 326 12.37 -21.59 -12.97
C ILE A 326 12.37 -20.23 -13.68
N LEU A 327 12.67 -19.14 -12.97
CA LEU A 327 12.77 -17.80 -13.56
C LEU A 327 13.82 -17.76 -14.68
N THR A 328 15.00 -18.34 -14.43
CA THR A 328 16.12 -18.37 -15.37
C THR A 328 15.79 -19.17 -16.63
N GLU A 329 15.13 -20.32 -16.50
CA GLU A 329 14.72 -21.13 -17.65
C GLU A 329 13.56 -20.49 -18.40
N TRP A 330 12.57 -19.94 -17.69
CA TRP A 330 11.45 -19.21 -18.30
C TRP A 330 11.94 -18.02 -19.13
N ARG A 331 12.92 -17.26 -18.62
CA ARG A 331 13.53 -16.13 -19.36
C ARG A 331 14.18 -16.50 -20.68
N LYS A 332 14.52 -17.79 -20.89
CA LYS A 332 15.13 -18.30 -22.12
C LYS A 332 14.14 -19.07 -23.00
N TYR A 333 12.92 -19.30 -22.51
CA TYR A 333 11.96 -20.17 -23.15
C TYR A 333 11.26 -19.47 -24.33
N THR A 334 11.29 -20.12 -25.49
CA THR A 334 10.56 -19.73 -26.69
C THR A 334 9.73 -20.92 -27.17
N ASP A 335 8.46 -20.66 -27.47
CA ASP A 335 7.56 -21.55 -28.18
C ASP A 335 6.79 -20.71 -29.22
N GLU A 336 7.30 -20.74 -30.45
CA GLU A 336 6.72 -19.99 -31.58
C GLU A 336 5.29 -20.44 -31.90
N SER A 337 4.96 -21.71 -31.64
CA SER A 337 3.63 -22.25 -31.91
C SER A 337 2.57 -21.68 -30.98
N ALA A 338 2.98 -21.29 -29.76
CA ALA A 338 2.17 -20.62 -28.76
C ALA A 338 2.35 -19.09 -28.77
N TYR A 339 3.10 -18.54 -29.74
CA TYR A 339 3.47 -17.13 -29.81
C TYR A 339 4.20 -16.62 -28.54
N VAL A 340 4.99 -17.50 -27.91
CA VAL A 340 5.83 -17.16 -26.76
C VAL A 340 7.25 -16.99 -27.24
N PHE A 341 7.80 -15.78 -27.14
CA PHE A 341 9.20 -15.51 -27.45
C PHE A 341 9.90 -15.00 -26.22
N ALA A 342 11.08 -15.55 -25.89
CA ALA A 342 11.92 -15.05 -24.81
C ALA A 342 12.39 -13.61 -25.06
N GLU A 343 12.75 -13.30 -26.31
CA GLU A 343 13.31 -12.03 -26.74
C GLU A 343 12.97 -11.77 -28.22
N THR A 344 12.71 -10.50 -28.57
CA THR A 344 12.68 -10.03 -29.97
C THR A 344 13.46 -8.72 -30.07
N ASP A 345 14.30 -8.56 -31.10
CA ASP A 345 15.10 -7.35 -31.33
C ASP A 345 15.89 -6.88 -30.09
N GLY A 346 16.43 -7.81 -29.29
CA GLY A 346 17.15 -7.48 -28.05
C GLY A 346 16.28 -7.09 -26.86
N THR A 347 14.94 -7.14 -26.99
CA THR A 347 13.99 -6.84 -25.92
C THR A 347 13.46 -8.13 -25.28
N PRO A 348 13.75 -8.40 -24.01
CA PRO A 348 13.24 -9.59 -23.32
C PRO A 348 11.74 -9.45 -22.99
N HIS A 349 11.00 -10.55 -23.09
CA HIS A 349 9.54 -10.58 -22.86
C HIS A 349 9.11 -11.42 -21.67
N ASN A 350 9.94 -12.40 -21.26
CA ASN A 350 9.60 -13.35 -20.21
C ASN A 350 10.04 -12.87 -18.82
N THR A 351 9.12 -12.92 -17.86
CA THR A 351 9.40 -12.70 -16.43
C THR A 351 8.34 -13.41 -15.58
N VAL A 352 8.38 -13.23 -14.27
CA VAL A 352 7.37 -13.80 -13.35
C VAL A 352 6.76 -12.72 -12.47
N THR A 353 5.52 -12.94 -12.03
CA THR A 353 4.90 -12.22 -10.91
C THR A 353 4.88 -13.18 -9.71
N PRO A 354 5.88 -13.11 -8.80
CA PRO A 354 5.95 -14.00 -7.65
C PRO A 354 5.07 -13.50 -6.52
N ILE A 355 4.32 -14.42 -5.91
CA ILE A 355 3.45 -14.15 -4.75
C ILE A 355 3.79 -15.16 -3.66
N ALA A 356 4.22 -14.65 -2.51
CA ALA A 356 4.57 -15.42 -1.33
C ALA A 356 3.46 -15.38 -0.28
N ARG A 357 3.36 -16.46 0.49
CA ARG A 357 2.59 -16.54 1.75
C ARG A 357 3.21 -17.61 2.65
N LYS A 358 2.83 -17.61 3.92
CA LYS A 358 3.25 -18.62 4.90
C LYS A 358 2.03 -19.24 5.56
N SER A 359 2.08 -20.54 5.83
CA SER A 359 1.08 -21.26 6.63
C SER A 359 1.78 -22.23 7.57
N GLY A 360 1.73 -21.97 8.87
CA GLY A 360 2.60 -22.63 9.84
C GLY A 360 4.08 -22.41 9.49
N GLU A 361 4.84 -23.48 9.33
CA GLU A 361 6.27 -23.45 8.95
C GLU A 361 6.49 -23.51 7.43
N LYS A 362 5.43 -23.71 6.65
CA LYS A 362 5.53 -23.90 5.21
C LYS A 362 5.38 -22.56 4.49
N TYR A 363 6.37 -22.24 3.66
CA TYR A 363 6.29 -21.16 2.69
C TYR A 363 5.66 -21.66 1.40
N THR A 364 4.86 -20.81 0.77
CA THR A 364 4.34 -21.03 -0.58
C THR A 364 4.75 -19.87 -1.47
N LEU A 365 5.29 -20.18 -2.66
CA LEU A 365 5.54 -19.23 -3.74
C LEU A 365 4.71 -19.64 -4.96
N ASP A 366 3.82 -18.76 -5.38
CA ASP A 366 3.15 -18.83 -6.67
C ASP A 366 3.93 -18.00 -7.69
N LEU A 367 4.47 -18.66 -8.71
CA LEU A 367 5.19 -18.04 -9.82
C LEU A 367 4.25 -17.95 -11.01
N VAL A 368 3.60 -16.79 -11.18
CA VAL A 368 2.78 -16.53 -12.37
C VAL A 368 3.72 -16.22 -13.53
N LEU A 369 3.73 -17.09 -14.54
CA LEU A 369 4.55 -16.89 -15.74
C LEU A 369 3.97 -15.76 -16.58
N ARG A 370 4.83 -14.82 -17.00
CA ARG A 370 4.45 -13.67 -17.83
C ARG A 370 5.26 -13.66 -19.10
N ASN A 371 4.60 -13.35 -20.22
CA ASN A 371 5.21 -12.94 -21.46
C ASN A 371 4.56 -11.62 -21.89
N ASN A 372 5.36 -10.58 -22.13
CA ASN A 372 4.89 -9.23 -22.45
C ASN A 372 4.94 -8.90 -23.94
N ILE A 373 5.11 -9.90 -24.80
CA ILE A 373 5.09 -9.68 -26.23
C ILE A 373 3.74 -9.07 -26.63
N THR A 374 3.81 -8.01 -27.41
CA THR A 374 2.64 -7.36 -28.01
C THR A 374 2.71 -7.53 -29.52
N THR A 375 1.56 -7.70 -30.15
CA THR A 375 1.41 -7.77 -31.61
C THR A 375 1.52 -6.41 -32.29
#